data_AF-A0A838B6L3-F1
#
_entry.id   AF-A0A838B6L3-F1
#
_cell.length_a   1.000
_cell.length_b   1.000
_cell.length_c   1.000
_cell.angle_alpha   90.00
_cell.angle_beta   90.00
_cell.angle_gamma   90.00
#
_symmetry.space_group_name_H-M   'P 1'
#
loop_
_entity.id
_entity.type
_entity.pdbx_description
1 polymer ?
#
loop_
_entity_poly.entity_id
_entity_poly.type
_entity_poly.pdbx_seq_one_letter_code
_entity_poly.pdbx_strand_id
1 'polypeptide(L)'
;MAQPDWTFLMAGDWTINRVVFAPQAAVDLLNDLDARIARHNSRITELLEANNRYLQDARNWHIVEQLRVGEGSSVEILCDNADFNGQPNNAVVCNGEWTDWQNARFTGDTIAAALGAALVAFTQWSRT
;
A
#
# COMPACT_ATOMS: atom_id res chain seq x y z
N MET A 1 0.62 47.08 58.08
CA MET A 1 0.72 46.04 57.04
C MET A 1 -0.29 44.96 57.38
N ALA A 2 -1.46 44.97 56.73
CA ALA A 2 -2.49 43.97 56.91
C ALA A 2 -2.37 42.93 55.77
N GLN A 3 -2.39 41.64 56.10
CA GLN A 3 -2.36 40.57 55.11
C GLN A 3 -3.68 40.51 54.33
N PRO A 4 -3.68 40.20 53.02
CA PRO A 4 -4.91 40.01 52.28
C PRO A 4 -5.52 38.64 52.62
N ASP A 5 -6.80 38.70 52.97
CA ASP A 5 -7.75 37.60 53.03
C ASP A 5 -7.87 36.95 51.64
N TRP A 6 -7.54 35.66 51.56
CA TRP A 6 -7.78 34.82 50.38
C TRP A 6 -8.99 33.90 50.63
N THR A 7 -10.19 34.47 50.77
CA THR A 7 -11.43 33.70 50.60
C THR A 7 -11.46 33.13 49.19
N PHE A 8 -11.20 31.83 49.08
CA PHE A 8 -11.44 31.05 47.88
C PHE A 8 -12.92 31.20 47.49
N LEU A 9 -13.16 31.88 46.37
CA LEU A 9 -14.45 31.85 45.69
C LEU A 9 -14.73 30.40 45.30
N MET A 10 -15.65 29.76 46.03
CA MET A 10 -16.19 28.45 45.69
C MET A 10 -16.64 28.50 44.23
N ALA A 11 -16.09 27.60 43.41
CA ALA A 11 -16.53 27.38 42.04
C ALA A 11 -18.05 27.17 42.06
N GLY A 12 -18.80 28.13 41.50
CA GLY A 12 -20.25 28.06 41.45
C GLY A 12 -20.68 26.75 40.80
N ASP A 13 -21.67 26.09 41.40
CA ASP A 13 -22.33 24.90 40.88
C ASP A 13 -22.76 25.12 39.42
N TRP A 14 -22.08 24.47 38.47
CA TRP A 14 -22.52 24.45 37.08
C TRP A 14 -23.70 23.49 36.97
N THR A 15 -24.91 23.99 37.23
CA THR A 15 -26.14 23.26 36.97
C THR A 15 -26.48 23.33 35.48
N ILE A 16 -26.51 22.17 34.81
CA ILE A 16 -26.97 22.06 33.42
C ILE A 16 -28.48 22.33 33.41
N ASN A 17 -28.86 23.59 33.16
CA ASN A 17 -30.26 24.03 33.26
C ASN A 17 -31.11 23.78 32.00
N ARG A 18 -30.54 23.24 30.91
CA ARG A 18 -31.29 22.95 29.69
C ARG A 18 -30.65 21.84 28.86
N VAL A 19 -31.35 20.71 28.74
CA VAL A 19 -31.10 19.72 27.68
C VAL A 19 -31.86 20.19 26.44
N VAL A 20 -31.15 20.68 25.43
CA VAL A 20 -31.75 20.99 24.13
C VAL A 20 -31.69 19.71 23.30
N PHE A 21 -32.83 19.03 23.15
CA PHE A 21 -32.95 17.92 22.20
C PHE A 21 -32.83 18.49 20.79
N ALA A 22 -31.90 17.97 20.00
CA ALA A 22 -31.85 18.29 18.58
C ALA A 22 -33.19 17.91 17.94
N PRO A 23 -33.77 18.75 17.06
CA PRO A 23 -34.95 18.37 16.30
C PRO A 23 -34.67 17.06 15.54
N GLN A 24 -35.65 16.16 15.44
CA GLN A 24 -35.48 14.86 14.77
C GLN A 24 -34.87 15.02 13.37
N ALA A 25 -35.28 16.06 12.63
CA ALA A 25 -34.73 16.39 11.32
C ALA A 25 -33.21 16.67 11.33
N ALA A 26 -32.67 17.26 12.41
CA ALA A 26 -31.23 17.49 12.54
C ALA A 26 -30.48 16.18 12.82
N VAL A 27 -31.07 15.27 13.60
CA VAL A 27 -30.52 13.92 13.83
C VAL A 27 -30.52 13.11 12.54
N ASP A 28 -31.62 13.14 11.79
CA ASP A 28 -31.73 12.43 10.51
C ASP A 28 -30.73 12.96 9.47
N LEU A 29 -30.52 14.27 9.43
CA LEU A 29 -29.52 14.89 8.56
C LEU A 29 -28.11 14.45 8.92
N LEU A 30 -27.76 14.43 10.21
CA LEU A 30 -26.44 13.96 10.65
C LEU A 30 -26.22 12.50 10.29
N ASN A 31 -27.23 11.65 10.50
CA ASN A 31 -27.15 10.23 10.12
C ASN A 31 -26.99 10.03 8.61
N ASP A 32 -27.69 10.81 7.76
CA ASP A 32 -27.49 10.76 6.31
C ASP A 32 -26.09 11.23 5.91
N LEU A 33 -25.59 12.31 6.52
CA LEU A 33 -24.23 12.79 6.29
C LEU A 33 -23.19 11.74 6.64
N ASP A 34 -23.30 11.07 7.79
CA ASP A 34 -22.40 10.00 8.20
C ASP A 34 -22.45 8.83 7.22
N ALA A 35 -23.66 8.42 6.80
CA ALA A 35 -23.82 7.34 5.83
C ALA A 35 -23.20 7.71 4.46
N ARG A 36 -23.32 8.97 4.04
CA ARG A 36 -22.70 9.48 2.81
C ARG A 36 -21.18 9.50 2.90
N ILE A 37 -20.63 9.97 4.02
CA ILE A 37 -19.18 10.00 4.27
C ILE A 37 -18.64 8.57 4.27
N ALA A 38 -19.32 7.63 4.93
CA ALA A 38 -18.91 6.22 4.94
C ALA A 38 -18.85 5.62 3.53
N ARG A 39 -19.88 5.84 2.71
CA ARG A 39 -19.89 5.40 1.29
C ARG A 39 -18.77 6.06 0.48
N HIS A 40 -18.54 7.35 0.68
CA HIS A 40 -17.49 8.09 0.00
C HIS A 40 -16.10 7.57 0.36
N ASN A 41 -15.83 7.35 1.64
CA ASN A 41 -14.56 6.81 2.12
C ASN A 41 -14.31 5.39 1.59
N SER A 42 -15.34 4.53 1.62
CA SER A 42 -15.26 3.19 1.00
C SER A 42 -14.85 3.28 -0.46
N ARG A 43 -15.49 4.18 -1.21
CA ARG A 43 -15.19 4.38 -2.63
C ARG A 43 -13.78 4.90 -2.85
N ILE A 44 -13.30 5.82 -2.03
CA ILE A 44 -11.92 6.31 -2.10
C ILE A 44 -10.94 5.15 -1.88
N THR A 45 -11.15 4.33 -0.85
CA THR A 45 -10.28 3.19 -0.57
C THR A 45 -10.21 2.23 -1.75
N GLU A 46 -11.35 1.85 -2.32
CA GLU A 46 -11.40 0.99 -3.53
C GLU A 46 -10.62 1.58 -4.70
N LEU A 47 -10.75 2.90 -4.93
CA LEU A 47 -10.06 3.59 -6.03
C LEU A 47 -8.55 3.62 -5.79
N LEU A 48 -8.11 3.87 -4.56
CA LEU A 48 -6.70 3.85 -4.20
C LEU A 48 -6.10 2.45 -4.36
N GLU A 49 -6.80 1.41 -3.90
CA GLU A 49 -6.38 0.02 -4.08
C GLU A 49 -6.31 -0.38 -5.56
N ALA A 50 -7.28 0.02 -6.37
CA ALA A 50 -7.24 -0.20 -7.81
C ALA A 50 -6.06 0.52 -8.47
N ASN A 51 -5.85 1.81 -8.14
CA ASN A 51 -4.74 2.59 -8.68
C ASN A 51 -3.38 1.97 -8.33
N ASN A 52 -3.19 1.55 -7.07
CA ASN A 52 -1.96 0.91 -6.62
C ASN A 52 -1.69 -0.40 -7.38
N ARG A 53 -2.72 -1.21 -7.65
CA ARG A 53 -2.59 -2.42 -8.49
C ARG A 53 -2.12 -2.08 -9.90
N TYR A 54 -2.75 -1.10 -10.55
CA TYR A 54 -2.33 -0.66 -11.90
C TYR A 54 -0.88 -0.16 -11.94
N LEU A 55 -0.46 0.62 -10.93
CA LEU A 55 0.93 1.10 -10.83
C LEU A 55 1.91 -0.06 -10.62
N GLN A 56 1.54 -1.06 -9.81
CA GLN A 56 2.36 -2.23 -9.58
C GLN A 56 2.51 -3.09 -10.85
N ASP A 57 1.42 -3.29 -11.60
CA ASP A 57 1.44 -4.04 -12.85
C ASP A 57 2.29 -3.33 -13.91
N ALA A 58 2.11 -2.01 -14.07
CA ALA A 58 2.93 -1.21 -14.97
C ALA A 58 4.42 -1.26 -14.61
N ARG A 59 4.75 -1.18 -13.32
CA ARG A 59 6.13 -1.35 -12.84
C ARG A 59 6.67 -2.73 -13.20
N ASN A 60 5.93 -3.80 -12.95
CA ASN A 60 6.38 -5.16 -13.25
C ASN A 60 6.62 -5.34 -14.76
N TRP A 61 5.73 -4.80 -15.60
CA TRP A 61 5.91 -4.84 -17.05
C TRP A 61 7.16 -4.07 -17.48
N HIS A 62 7.39 -2.88 -16.94
CA HIS A 62 8.59 -2.10 -17.26
C HIS A 62 9.89 -2.83 -16.87
N ILE A 63 9.88 -3.59 -15.77
CA ILE A 63 11.03 -4.43 -15.40
C ILE A 63 11.27 -5.51 -16.46
N VAL A 64 10.22 -6.17 -16.96
CA VAL A 64 10.35 -7.17 -18.03
C VAL A 64 10.94 -6.54 -19.31
N GLU A 65 10.50 -5.34 -19.67
CA GLU A 65 11.06 -4.61 -20.81
C GLU A 65 12.55 -4.30 -20.63
N GLN A 66 12.96 -3.85 -19.44
CA GLN A 66 14.37 -3.56 -19.13
C GLN A 66 15.24 -4.83 -19.18
N LEU A 67 14.79 -5.93 -18.57
CA LEU A 67 15.51 -7.21 -18.58
C LEU A 67 15.65 -7.79 -19.99
N ARG A 68 14.81 -7.36 -20.93
CA ARG A 68 14.78 -7.79 -22.33
C ARG A 68 15.28 -6.72 -23.31
N VAL A 69 16.01 -5.71 -22.83
CA VAL A 69 16.49 -4.61 -23.69
C VAL A 69 17.49 -5.07 -24.75
N GLY A 70 18.30 -6.09 -24.46
CA GLY A 70 19.25 -6.68 -25.39
C GLY A 70 18.58 -7.59 -26.42
N GLU A 71 19.08 -7.57 -27.66
CA GLU A 71 18.62 -8.50 -28.69
C GLU A 71 18.79 -9.95 -28.21
N GLY A 72 17.80 -10.81 -28.47
CA GLY A 72 17.81 -12.21 -28.00
C GLY A 72 17.58 -12.40 -26.49
N SER A 73 17.45 -11.33 -25.70
CA SER A 73 17.18 -11.44 -24.26
C SER A 73 15.75 -11.87 -23.99
N SER A 74 15.60 -12.79 -23.04
CA SER A 74 14.33 -13.40 -22.67
C SER A 74 14.11 -13.43 -21.16
N VAL A 75 12.84 -13.38 -20.78
CA VAL A 75 12.37 -13.55 -19.41
C VAL A 75 11.24 -14.56 -19.46
N GLU A 76 11.42 -15.68 -18.77
CA GLU A 76 10.41 -16.71 -18.56
C GLU A 76 9.81 -16.53 -17.16
N ILE A 77 8.49 -16.42 -17.09
CA ILE A 77 7.75 -16.36 -15.84
C ILE A 77 7.25 -17.76 -15.54
N LEU A 78 7.73 -18.36 -14.45
CA LEU A 78 7.35 -19.73 -14.07
C LEU A 78 6.03 -19.73 -13.29
N CYS A 79 5.37 -20.89 -13.27
CA CYS A 79 4.21 -21.11 -12.42
C CYS A 79 4.57 -21.02 -10.93
N ASP A 80 3.56 -20.70 -10.12
CA ASP A 80 3.64 -20.79 -8.67
C ASP A 80 4.14 -22.17 -8.21
N ASN A 81 4.83 -22.20 -7.08
CA ASN A 81 5.40 -23.40 -6.51
C ASN A 81 4.32 -24.34 -5.98
N ALA A 82 3.90 -25.30 -6.81
CA ALA A 82 2.83 -26.23 -6.49
C ALA A 82 3.17 -27.25 -5.40
N ASP A 83 4.45 -27.42 -5.05
CA ASP A 83 4.90 -28.45 -4.11
C ASP A 83 4.91 -28.00 -2.64
N PHE A 84 4.71 -26.70 -2.38
CA PHE A 84 4.71 -26.07 -1.05
C PHE A 84 5.90 -26.50 -0.17
N ASN A 85 7.06 -26.79 -0.76
CA ASN A 85 8.23 -27.34 -0.08
C ASN A 85 9.03 -26.34 0.80
N GLY A 86 8.47 -25.15 1.07
CA GLY A 86 9.13 -24.08 1.82
C GLY A 86 10.08 -23.20 0.99
N GLN A 87 10.21 -23.43 -0.32
CA GLN A 87 10.87 -22.50 -1.24
C GLN A 87 9.94 -21.33 -1.60
N PRO A 88 10.51 -20.20 -2.08
CA PRO A 88 9.70 -19.07 -2.51
C PRO A 88 8.68 -19.47 -3.57
N ASN A 89 7.46 -18.94 -3.44
CA ASN A 89 6.33 -19.36 -4.27
C ASN A 89 6.50 -19.00 -5.76
N ASN A 90 7.30 -17.99 -6.08
CA ASN A 90 7.40 -17.42 -7.41
C ASN A 90 8.84 -17.44 -7.93
N ALA A 91 9.00 -17.64 -9.25
CA ALA A 91 10.30 -17.63 -9.89
C ALA A 91 10.25 -17.09 -11.33
N VAL A 92 11.33 -16.45 -11.73
CA VAL A 92 11.58 -16.04 -13.12
C VAL A 92 12.94 -16.56 -13.58
N VAL A 93 13.07 -16.89 -14.85
CA VAL A 93 14.33 -17.27 -15.49
C VAL A 93 14.67 -16.23 -16.53
N CYS A 94 15.86 -15.65 -16.44
CA CYS A 94 16.35 -14.70 -17.42
C CYS A 94 17.49 -15.33 -18.22
N ASN A 95 17.55 -15.02 -19.51
CA ASN A 95 18.67 -15.36 -20.37
C ASN A 95 18.96 -14.20 -21.31
N GLY A 96 20.19 -13.68 -21.26
CA GLY A 96 20.69 -12.64 -22.14
C GLY A 96 22.19 -12.44 -21.96
N GLU A 97 22.75 -11.44 -22.62
CA GLU A 97 24.19 -11.10 -22.50
C GLU A 97 24.61 -10.89 -21.03
N TRP A 98 23.75 -10.23 -20.24
CA TRP A 98 24.00 -9.95 -18.82
C TRP A 98 24.01 -11.18 -17.92
N THR A 99 23.56 -12.32 -18.43
CA THR A 99 23.65 -13.63 -17.76
C THR A 99 24.65 -14.56 -18.45
N ASP A 100 25.56 -14.01 -19.27
CA ASP A 100 26.48 -14.76 -20.12
C ASP A 100 25.75 -15.81 -21.00
N TRP A 101 24.54 -15.48 -21.43
CA TRP A 101 23.64 -16.38 -22.18
C TRP A 101 23.27 -17.67 -21.44
N GLN A 102 23.43 -17.70 -20.12
CA GLN A 102 23.01 -18.80 -19.26
C GLN A 102 21.65 -18.49 -18.62
N ASN A 103 20.87 -19.54 -18.35
CA ASN A 103 19.62 -19.41 -17.63
C ASN A 103 19.89 -19.05 -16.16
N ALA A 104 19.62 -17.81 -15.78
CA ALA A 104 19.72 -17.33 -14.41
C ALA A 104 18.32 -17.32 -13.77
N ARG A 105 18.14 -18.10 -12.70
CA ARG A 105 16.87 -18.20 -11.97
C ARG A 105 16.84 -17.25 -10.79
N PHE A 106 15.78 -16.47 -10.67
CA PHE A 106 15.51 -15.57 -9.56
C PHE A 106 14.20 -15.95 -8.88
N THR A 107 14.17 -15.94 -7.55
CA THR A 107 13.04 -16.41 -6.75
C THR A 107 12.53 -15.30 -5.83
N GLY A 108 11.25 -15.35 -5.47
CA GLY A 108 10.66 -14.47 -4.47
C GLY A 108 9.29 -14.97 -4.02
N ASP A 109 8.74 -14.41 -2.95
CA ASP A 109 7.41 -14.81 -2.47
C ASP A 109 6.30 -14.34 -3.42
N THR A 110 6.57 -13.31 -4.23
CA THR A 110 5.70 -12.79 -5.28
C THR A 110 6.47 -12.63 -6.59
N ILE A 111 5.77 -12.59 -7.73
CA ILE A 111 6.37 -12.26 -9.03
C ILE A 111 7.13 -10.92 -8.98
N ALA A 112 6.57 -9.91 -8.32
CA ALA A 112 7.21 -8.60 -8.18
C ALA A 112 8.55 -8.69 -7.43
N ALA A 113 8.65 -9.57 -6.42
CA ALA A 113 9.89 -9.82 -5.69
C ALA A 113 10.92 -10.56 -6.56
N ALA A 114 10.49 -11.60 -7.30
CA ALA A 114 11.36 -12.34 -8.22
C ALA A 114 11.92 -11.43 -9.35
N LEU A 115 11.05 -10.61 -9.97
CA LEU A 115 11.44 -9.60 -10.96
C LEU A 115 12.37 -8.53 -10.35
N GLY A 116 12.10 -8.10 -9.11
CA GLY A 116 12.96 -7.17 -8.39
C GLY A 116 14.37 -7.72 -8.17
N ALA A 117 14.50 -9.00 -7.80
CA ALA A 117 15.79 -9.66 -7.65
C ALA A 117 16.56 -9.74 -8.98
N ALA A 118 15.87 -10.08 -10.08
CA ALA A 118 16.44 -10.08 -11.42
C ALA A 118 16.93 -8.67 -11.83
N LEU A 119 16.13 -7.63 -11.58
CA LEU A 119 16.49 -6.25 -11.90
C LEU A 119 17.74 -5.77 -11.14
N VAL A 120 17.88 -6.15 -9.85
CA VAL A 120 19.06 -5.81 -9.06
C VAL A 120 20.31 -6.41 -9.70
N ALA A 121 20.27 -7.68 -10.09
CA ALA A 121 21.39 -8.35 -10.76
C ALA A 121 21.71 -7.68 -12.12
N PHE A 122 20.70 -7.40 -12.93
CA PHE A 122 20.85 -6.68 -14.20
C PHE A 122 21.50 -5.31 -14.02
N THR A 123 21.04 -4.53 -13.03
CA THR A 123 21.56 -3.18 -12.75
C THR A 123 22.99 -3.22 -12.21
N GLN A 124 23.37 -4.27 -11.49
CA GLN A 124 24.75 -4.45 -11.03
C GLN A 124 25.67 -4.73 -12.21
N TRP A 125 25.25 -5.61 -13.13
CA TRP A 125 25.97 -5.89 -14.38
C TRP A 125 26.05 -4.65 -15.29
N SER A 126 24.97 -3.88 -15.44
CA SER A 126 24.97 -2.73 -16.35
C SER A 126 25.87 -1.57 -15.90
N ARG A 127 26.47 -1.67 -14.71
CA ARG A 127 27.38 -0.68 -14.14
C ARG A 127 28.86 -1.08 -14.26
N THR A 128 29.13 -2.34 -14.58
CA THR A 128 30.50 -2.85 -14.84
C THR A 128 30.89 -2.60 -16.28
#